data_AF-A0A1X1ZC71-F1
#
_entry.id   AF-A0A1X1ZC71-F1
#
_cell.length_a   1.000
_cell.length_b   1.000
_cell.length_c   1.000
_cell.angle_alpha   90.00
_cell.angle_beta   90.00
_cell.angle_gamma   90.00
#
_symmetry.space_group_name_H-M   'P 1'
#
loop_
_entity.id
_entity.type
_entity.pdbx_description
1 polymer ?
#
loop_
_entity_poly.entity_id
_entity_poly.type
_entity_poly.pdbx_seq_one_letter_code
_entity_poly.pdbx_strand_id
1 'polypeptide(L)'
;MSIRHIGVFTPRDPGFIRPGSEEHSRMISPSKVGAILGLSRWESPYRLWHRMRGLVPPEAPKDAFDLGHDVEPFAANRWRRKNPGWLLSPGEVQFVVDPDHFGFPAVVTLDRRAVRGRSRRVVEFKLARDQHDMERWGDDFTGDLPPDYFAQVLAAMLFTGWTDHAGHVLALGPTYRERLYQVEYDLKAQTEAAYLIEECRAFWRSLQSDTPPPLDDTVATYECIKAQHPEIDGTTVNLDPDEALAYAEARAEFTRAEENLQLECNRLLKRMENARYANLGDPKNGGIQVARRQPGSKGAVAFYPSKTITPAKVLQLTEGAQP
;
A
#
# COMPACT_ATOMS: atom_id res chain seq x y z
N MET A 1 -11.44 21.63 9.73
CA MET A 1 -10.65 22.69 9.05
C MET A 1 -11.36 23.06 7.76
N SER A 2 -11.55 24.34 7.41
CA SER A 2 -12.25 24.69 6.16
C SER A 2 -11.29 24.62 4.99
N ILE A 3 -11.38 23.56 4.19
CA ILE A 3 -10.60 23.41 2.96
C ILE A 3 -11.22 24.26 1.86
N ARG A 4 -10.40 24.93 1.05
CA ARG A 4 -10.86 25.67 -0.14
C ARG A 4 -10.95 24.69 -1.31
N HIS A 5 -12.17 24.34 -1.72
CA HIS A 5 -12.42 23.56 -2.93
C HIS A 5 -12.83 24.48 -4.07
N ILE A 6 -12.26 24.28 -5.26
CA ILE A 6 -12.71 24.94 -6.50
C ILE A 6 -13.90 24.22 -7.13
N GLY A 7 -14.15 22.96 -6.75
CA GLY A 7 -15.30 22.19 -7.21
C GLY A 7 -15.52 20.89 -6.46
N VAL A 8 -16.78 20.43 -6.48
CA VAL A 8 -17.19 19.11 -5.99
C VAL A 8 -18.04 18.47 -7.07
N PHE A 9 -17.60 17.31 -7.56
CA PHE A 9 -18.12 16.68 -8.76
C PHE A 9 -18.48 15.21 -8.54
N THR A 10 -19.35 14.70 -9.38
CA THR A 10 -19.63 13.28 -9.60
C THR A 10 -19.19 12.91 -11.00
N PRO A 11 -19.04 11.61 -11.35
CA PRO A 11 -18.60 11.20 -12.69
C PRO A 11 -19.46 11.70 -13.86
N ARG A 12 -20.65 12.25 -13.59
CA ARG A 12 -21.57 12.81 -14.61
C ARG A 12 -21.34 14.29 -14.86
N ASP A 13 -20.60 14.97 -13.98
CA ASP A 13 -20.39 16.41 -14.07
C ASP A 13 -19.24 16.73 -15.04
N PRO A 14 -19.36 17.78 -15.88
CA PRO A 14 -18.31 18.14 -16.84
C PRO A 14 -16.95 18.48 -16.22
N GLY A 15 -16.93 18.91 -14.96
CA GLY A 15 -15.70 19.22 -14.22
C GLY A 15 -15.05 18.02 -13.53
N PHE A 16 -15.57 16.81 -13.72
CA PHE A 16 -15.00 15.61 -13.12
C PHE A 16 -13.71 15.20 -13.83
N ILE A 17 -12.61 15.22 -13.10
CA ILE A 17 -11.29 14.85 -13.57
C ILE A 17 -11.16 13.33 -13.45
N ARG A 18 -11.27 12.60 -14.57
CA ARG A 18 -11.23 11.13 -14.57
C ARG A 18 -9.91 10.61 -13.97
N PRO A 19 -9.92 9.73 -12.95
CA PRO A 19 -8.72 9.08 -12.45
C PRO A 19 -7.91 8.43 -13.58
N GLY A 20 -6.61 8.70 -13.60
CA GLY A 20 -5.69 8.22 -14.64
C GLY A 20 -5.67 9.03 -15.95
N SER A 21 -6.52 10.05 -16.11
CA SER A 21 -6.39 11.03 -17.20
C SER A 21 -5.10 11.84 -17.09
N GLU A 22 -4.71 12.51 -18.18
CA GLU A 22 -3.56 13.41 -18.20
C GLU A 22 -3.67 14.51 -17.14
N GLU A 23 -4.85 15.14 -17.02
CA GLU A 23 -5.09 16.15 -15.98
C GLU A 23 -4.94 15.55 -14.57
N HIS A 24 -5.57 14.40 -14.29
CA HIS A 24 -5.41 13.72 -13.01
C HIS A 24 -3.95 13.36 -12.69
N SER A 25 -3.17 12.96 -13.70
CA SER A 25 -1.78 12.57 -13.52
C SER A 25 -0.90 13.74 -13.07
N ARG A 26 -1.27 14.98 -13.37
CA ARG A 26 -0.53 16.20 -12.99
C ARG A 26 -0.91 16.74 -11.61
N MET A 27 -1.86 16.11 -10.92
CA MET A 27 -2.34 16.54 -9.59
C MET A 27 -1.96 15.54 -8.51
N ILE A 28 -1.81 16.01 -7.27
CA ILE A 28 -1.63 15.13 -6.11
C ILE A 28 -2.99 14.55 -5.71
N SER A 29 -3.07 13.23 -5.63
CA SER A 29 -4.28 12.51 -5.17
C SER A 29 -3.95 11.64 -3.97
N PRO A 30 -4.93 11.30 -3.10
CA PRO A 30 -4.69 10.45 -1.94
C PRO A 30 -3.97 9.13 -2.25
N SER A 31 -4.27 8.51 -3.38
CA SER A 31 -3.60 7.30 -3.87
C SER A 31 -2.12 7.52 -4.25
N LYS A 32 -1.72 8.74 -4.64
CA LYS A 32 -0.32 9.09 -4.93
C LYS A 32 0.45 9.41 -3.65
N VAL A 33 -0.22 9.86 -2.59
CA VAL A 33 0.43 10.23 -1.33
C VAL A 33 1.21 9.07 -0.72
N GLY A 34 0.65 7.84 -0.75
CA GLY A 34 1.39 6.67 -0.31
C GLY A 34 2.71 6.46 -1.08
N ALA A 35 2.75 6.77 -2.38
CA ALA A 35 3.96 6.71 -3.18
C ALA A 35 4.92 7.88 -2.89
N ILE A 36 4.40 9.10 -2.70
CA ILE A 36 5.21 10.26 -2.31
C ILE A 36 5.96 10.00 -0.99
N LEU A 37 5.30 9.36 -0.02
CA LEU A 37 5.88 9.01 1.27
C LEU A 37 6.76 7.75 1.25
N GLY A 38 6.95 7.09 0.09
CA GLY A 38 7.71 5.84 -0.01
C GLY A 38 7.04 4.63 0.66
N LEU A 39 5.73 4.71 0.94
CA LEU A 39 4.96 3.63 1.59
C LEU A 39 4.28 2.69 0.59
N SER A 40 4.11 3.15 -0.65
CA SER A 40 3.42 2.39 -1.69
C SER A 40 4.19 1.14 -2.09
N ARG A 41 3.46 0.05 -2.26
CA ARG A 41 4.00 -1.26 -2.69
C ARG A 41 4.12 -1.38 -4.20
N TRP A 42 3.49 -0.48 -4.94
CA TRP A 42 3.30 -0.57 -6.38
C TRP A 42 3.97 0.57 -7.14
N GLU A 43 4.45 1.58 -6.41
CA GLU A 43 4.94 2.82 -6.98
C GLU A 43 5.96 3.44 -6.03
N SER A 44 7.05 3.97 -6.58
CA SER A 44 8.05 4.72 -5.83
C SER A 44 7.89 6.23 -6.03
N PRO A 45 8.43 7.07 -5.11
CA PRO A 45 8.53 8.50 -5.35
C PRO A 45 9.25 8.81 -6.67
N TYR A 46 10.34 8.10 -6.95
CA TYR A 46 11.15 8.28 -8.17
C TYR A 46 10.34 8.02 -9.44
N ARG A 47 9.66 6.87 -9.52
CA ARG A 47 8.86 6.52 -10.70
C ARG A 47 7.63 7.41 -10.84
N LEU A 48 6.97 7.74 -9.73
CA LEU A 48 5.84 8.68 -9.75
C LEU A 48 6.26 10.04 -10.32
N TRP A 49 7.41 10.58 -9.90
CA TRP A 49 7.92 11.85 -10.41
C TRP A 49 8.12 11.82 -11.92
N HIS A 50 8.75 10.77 -12.45
CA HIS A 50 8.97 10.61 -13.89
C HIS A 50 7.67 10.45 -14.67
N ARG A 51 6.69 9.71 -14.11
CA ARG A 51 5.34 9.59 -14.70
C ARG A 51 4.62 10.94 -14.75
N MET A 52 4.65 11.71 -13.66
CA MET A 52 3.99 13.03 -13.59
C MET A 52 4.64 14.05 -14.53
N ARG A 53 5.93 13.91 -14.84
CA ARG A 53 6.64 14.71 -15.86
C ARG A 53 6.49 14.19 -17.29
N GLY A 54 5.84 13.03 -17.49
CA GLY A 54 5.70 12.40 -18.81
C GLY A 54 7.01 11.86 -19.38
N LEU A 55 8.01 11.57 -18.53
CA LEU A 55 9.34 11.07 -18.93
C LEU A 55 9.38 9.55 -19.08
N VAL A 56 8.35 8.85 -18.62
CA VAL A 56 8.17 7.41 -18.84
C VAL A 56 6.75 7.14 -19.33
N PRO A 57 6.53 6.05 -20.10
CA PRO A 57 5.20 5.70 -20.57
C PRO A 57 4.20 5.56 -19.41
N PRO A 58 2.92 5.92 -19.62
CA PRO A 58 1.88 5.67 -18.62
C PRO A 58 1.75 4.16 -18.39
N GLU A 59 1.29 3.79 -17.20
CA GLU A 59 0.97 2.38 -16.93
C GLU A 59 -0.11 1.87 -17.88
N ALA A 60 0.10 0.67 -18.40
CA ALA A 60 -0.94 -0.04 -19.13
C ALA A 60 -2.18 -0.22 -18.23
N PRO A 61 -3.39 -0.14 -18.81
CA PRO A 61 -4.62 -0.49 -18.10
C PRO A 61 -4.50 -1.87 -17.45
N LYS A 62 -4.92 -1.99 -16.20
CA LYS A 62 -4.90 -3.25 -15.45
C LYS A 62 -6.34 -3.66 -15.15
N ASP A 63 -6.69 -4.89 -15.51
CA ASP A 63 -7.97 -5.55 -15.20
C ASP A 63 -8.34 -5.46 -13.70
N ALA A 64 -7.31 -5.39 -12.85
CA ALA A 64 -7.47 -5.20 -11.41
C ALA A 64 -8.21 -3.90 -11.02
N PHE A 65 -8.09 -2.83 -11.80
CA PHE A 65 -8.83 -1.59 -11.54
C PHE A 65 -10.30 -1.76 -11.89
N ASP A 66 -10.63 -2.38 -13.02
CA ASP A 66 -12.02 -2.63 -13.43
C ASP A 66 -12.72 -3.55 -12.42
N LEU A 67 -12.06 -4.64 -12.02
CA LEU A 67 -12.58 -5.55 -10.99
C LEU A 67 -12.81 -4.84 -9.65
N GLY A 68 -11.94 -3.89 -9.28
CA GLY A 68 -12.11 -3.06 -8.09
C GLY A 68 -13.40 -2.26 -8.13
N HIS A 69 -13.63 -1.53 -9.22
CA HIS A 69 -14.84 -0.72 -9.41
C HIS A 69 -16.12 -1.58 -9.43
N ASP A 70 -16.07 -2.74 -10.10
CA ASP A 70 -17.22 -3.66 -10.21
C ASP A 70 -17.66 -4.20 -8.84
N VAL A 71 -16.72 -4.33 -7.90
CA VAL A 71 -16.99 -4.82 -6.54
C VAL A 71 -17.48 -3.72 -5.60
N GLU A 72 -17.27 -2.44 -5.90
CA GLU A 72 -17.66 -1.34 -5.00
C GLU A 72 -19.14 -1.33 -4.60
N PRO A 73 -20.13 -1.62 -5.48
CA PRO A 73 -21.53 -1.67 -5.06
C PRO A 73 -21.79 -2.73 -3.98
N PHE A 74 -21.09 -3.88 -4.07
CA PHE A 74 -21.14 -4.91 -3.05
C PHE A 74 -20.52 -4.42 -1.74
N ALA A 75 -19.30 -3.87 -1.79
CA ALA A 75 -18.60 -3.33 -0.63
C ALA A 75 -19.43 -2.22 0.08
N ALA A 76 -20.07 -1.33 -0.69
CA ALA A 76 -20.95 -0.29 -0.19
C ALA A 76 -22.15 -0.87 0.60
N ASN A 77 -22.76 -1.95 0.09
CA ASN A 77 -23.86 -2.62 0.79
C ASN A 77 -23.39 -3.27 2.10
N ARG A 78 -22.21 -3.90 2.10
CA ARG A 78 -21.61 -4.46 3.32
C ARG A 78 -21.31 -3.37 4.35
N TRP A 79 -20.75 -2.24 3.91
CA TRP A 79 -20.47 -1.09 4.77
C TRP A 79 -21.74 -0.52 5.41
N ARG A 80 -22.82 -0.33 4.63
CA ARG A 80 -24.12 0.18 5.15
C ARG A 80 -24.69 -0.67 6.28
N ARG A 81 -24.61 -2.00 6.16
CA ARG A 81 -25.08 -2.93 7.20
C ARG A 81 -24.33 -2.78 8.52
N LYS A 82 -23.03 -2.46 8.45
CA LYS A 82 -22.18 -2.25 9.64
C LYS A 82 -22.29 -0.85 10.23
N ASN A 83 -22.85 0.11 9.50
CA ASN A 83 -22.89 1.52 9.89
C ASN A 83 -24.31 2.09 9.82
N PRO A 84 -25.26 1.57 10.64
CA PRO A 84 -26.63 2.05 10.64
C PRO A 84 -26.70 3.56 10.95
N GLY A 85 -27.62 4.25 10.28
CA GLY A 85 -27.81 5.70 10.41
C GLY A 85 -26.89 6.56 9.54
N TRP A 86 -25.92 5.96 8.83
CA TRP A 86 -25.13 6.64 7.80
C TRP A 86 -25.66 6.33 6.40
N LEU A 87 -25.76 7.35 5.56
CA LEU A 87 -26.08 7.21 4.14
C LEU A 87 -24.80 7.30 3.32
N LEU A 88 -24.69 6.53 2.24
CA LEU A 88 -23.58 6.64 1.27
C LEU A 88 -24.05 7.34 0.01
N SER A 89 -23.16 8.11 -0.63
CA SER A 89 -23.36 8.56 -2.01
C SER A 89 -23.66 7.39 -2.96
N PRO A 90 -24.36 7.62 -4.08
CA PRO A 90 -24.68 6.57 -5.05
C PRO A 90 -23.42 6.04 -5.77
N GLY A 91 -22.38 6.85 -5.85
CA GLY A 91 -21.09 6.52 -6.45
C GLY A 91 -20.00 7.46 -5.93
N GLU A 92 -18.96 7.60 -6.73
CA GLU A 92 -17.81 8.45 -6.43
C GLU A 92 -18.21 9.92 -6.23
N VAL A 93 -17.46 10.59 -5.37
CA VAL A 93 -17.54 12.05 -5.19
C VAL A 93 -16.13 12.61 -5.21
N GLN A 94 -15.87 13.51 -6.14
CA GLN A 94 -14.59 14.17 -6.31
C GLN A 94 -14.61 15.57 -5.69
N PHE A 95 -13.52 15.94 -5.02
CA PHE A 95 -13.24 17.30 -4.57
C PHE A 95 -11.95 17.75 -5.23
N VAL A 96 -12.02 18.91 -5.87
CA VAL A 96 -10.84 19.58 -6.44
C VAL A 96 -10.46 20.71 -5.50
N VAL A 97 -9.28 20.61 -4.91
CA VAL A 97 -8.78 21.57 -3.93
C VAL A 97 -8.13 22.75 -4.67
N ASP A 98 -8.37 23.96 -4.17
CA ASP A 98 -7.67 25.15 -4.60
C ASP A 98 -6.15 24.96 -4.38
N PRO A 99 -5.30 25.06 -5.43
CA PRO A 99 -3.86 24.89 -5.29
C PRO A 99 -3.22 25.79 -4.24
N ASP A 100 -3.78 26.98 -3.99
CA ASP A 100 -3.29 27.92 -2.98
C ASP A 100 -3.60 27.47 -1.54
N HIS A 101 -4.45 26.46 -1.35
CA HIS A 101 -4.76 25.93 -0.02
C HIS A 101 -3.58 25.16 0.59
N PHE A 102 -2.96 24.26 -0.18
CA PHE A 102 -1.81 23.47 0.27
C PHE A 102 -0.49 23.89 -0.38
N GLY A 103 -0.52 24.71 -1.43
CA GLY A 103 0.67 25.04 -2.24
C GLY A 103 0.97 24.01 -3.33
N PHE A 104 0.00 23.15 -3.66
CA PHE A 104 0.04 22.17 -4.75
C PHE A 104 -1.39 21.84 -5.22
N PRO A 105 -1.60 21.48 -6.49
CA PRO A 105 -2.90 21.05 -6.98
C PRO A 105 -3.26 19.69 -6.41
N ALA A 106 -4.39 19.60 -5.71
CA ALA A 106 -4.84 18.36 -5.10
C ALA A 106 -6.25 17.98 -5.57
N VAL A 107 -6.45 16.68 -5.81
CA VAL A 107 -7.75 16.10 -6.19
C VAL A 107 -7.99 14.83 -5.38
N VAL A 108 -9.16 14.73 -4.77
CA VAL A 108 -9.59 13.53 -4.06
C VAL A 108 -10.87 13.01 -4.70
N THR A 109 -10.82 11.80 -5.24
CA THR A 109 -12.01 11.05 -5.66
C THR A 109 -12.26 9.99 -4.60
N LEU A 110 -13.32 10.19 -3.80
CA LEU A 110 -13.74 9.20 -2.82
C LEU A 110 -14.55 8.12 -3.51
N ASP A 111 -14.33 6.86 -3.17
CA ASP A 111 -15.22 5.77 -3.59
C ASP A 111 -16.64 6.10 -3.11
N ARG A 112 -16.80 6.42 -1.82
CA ARG A 112 -18.08 6.92 -1.28
C ARG A 112 -17.88 8.03 -0.26
N ARG A 113 -18.80 9.00 -0.29
CA ARG A 113 -19.04 9.95 0.80
C ARG A 113 -20.10 9.38 1.73
N ALA A 114 -19.80 9.23 3.02
CA ALA A 114 -20.85 8.94 4.02
C ALA A 114 -21.35 10.21 4.71
N VAL A 115 -22.67 10.27 4.94
CA VAL A 115 -23.34 11.41 5.56
C VAL A 115 -24.29 10.97 6.67
N ARG A 116 -24.32 11.73 7.77
CA ARG A 116 -25.31 11.61 8.85
C ARG A 116 -25.61 12.99 9.41
N GLY A 117 -26.73 13.59 9.02
CA GLY A 117 -27.02 15.01 9.32
C GLY A 117 -25.94 15.92 8.73
N ARG A 118 -25.22 16.67 9.57
CA ARG A 118 -24.08 17.52 9.18
C ARG A 118 -22.75 16.76 9.13
N SER A 119 -22.66 15.58 9.75
CA SER A 119 -21.44 14.78 9.79
C SER A 119 -21.10 14.19 8.43
N ARG A 120 -19.81 14.15 8.12
CA ARG A 120 -19.24 13.61 6.88
C ARG A 120 -18.08 12.69 7.24
N ARG A 121 -17.87 11.65 6.44
CA ARG A 121 -16.64 10.85 6.48
C ARG A 121 -16.27 10.30 5.11
N VAL A 122 -14.97 10.08 4.97
CA VAL A 122 -14.33 9.36 3.87
C VAL A 122 -14.64 7.87 4.00
N VAL A 123 -14.98 7.23 2.87
CA VAL A 123 -15.14 5.77 2.79
C VAL A 123 -14.46 5.27 1.51
N GLU A 124 -13.46 4.42 1.71
CA GLU A 124 -12.68 3.74 0.67
C GLU A 124 -12.97 2.24 0.70
N PHE A 125 -12.91 1.59 -0.45
CA PHE A 125 -13.06 0.15 -0.64
C PHE A 125 -11.80 -0.42 -1.27
N LYS A 126 -11.35 -1.57 -0.77
CA LYS A 126 -10.18 -2.27 -1.31
C LYS A 126 -10.51 -3.74 -1.52
N LEU A 127 -10.08 -4.27 -2.65
CA LEU A 127 -10.18 -5.69 -2.95
C LEU A 127 -8.78 -6.32 -2.83
N ALA A 128 -8.61 -7.21 -1.85
CA ALA A 128 -7.50 -8.16 -1.82
C ALA A 128 -7.85 -9.31 -2.77
N ARG A 129 -7.08 -9.49 -3.84
CA ARG A 129 -7.45 -10.37 -4.95
C ARG A 129 -7.02 -11.81 -4.74
N ASP A 130 -5.93 -12.00 -4.01
CA ASP A 130 -5.35 -13.31 -3.75
C ASP A 130 -4.84 -13.40 -2.30
N GLN A 131 -4.33 -14.58 -1.95
CA GLN A 131 -3.82 -14.84 -0.61
C GLN A 131 -2.61 -13.96 -0.25
N HIS A 132 -1.79 -13.60 -1.24
CA HIS A 132 -0.64 -12.74 -1.01
C HIS A 132 -1.05 -11.29 -0.72
N ASP A 133 -2.07 -10.79 -1.40
CA ASP A 133 -2.71 -9.51 -1.08
C ASP A 133 -3.35 -9.58 0.32
N MET A 134 -4.00 -10.70 0.68
CA MET A 134 -4.59 -10.90 2.02
C MET A 134 -3.56 -10.88 3.15
N GLU A 135 -2.43 -11.58 3.01
CA GLU A 135 -1.36 -11.65 4.02
C GLU A 135 -0.91 -10.24 4.48
N ARG A 136 -0.99 -9.25 3.59
CA ARG A 136 -0.63 -7.85 3.87
C ARG A 136 -1.58 -7.16 4.85
N TRP A 137 -2.83 -7.63 4.93
CA TRP A 137 -3.83 -7.17 5.89
C TRP A 137 -3.89 -8.09 7.13
N GLY A 138 -2.94 -9.03 7.24
CA GLY A 138 -2.94 -10.15 8.19
C GLY A 138 -3.77 -11.34 7.73
N ASP A 139 -3.51 -12.52 8.32
CA ASP A 139 -4.23 -13.75 7.99
C ASP A 139 -5.72 -13.54 8.27
N ASP A 140 -6.57 -13.65 7.25
CA ASP A 140 -8.02 -13.40 7.32
C ASP A 140 -8.44 -11.98 7.73
N PHE A 141 -7.67 -10.95 7.33
CA PHE A 141 -7.91 -9.55 7.72
C PHE A 141 -7.88 -9.36 9.23
N THR A 142 -6.99 -10.04 9.94
CA THR A 142 -6.82 -9.87 11.39
C THR A 142 -5.80 -8.77 11.75
N GLY A 143 -4.91 -8.42 10.82
CA GLY A 143 -3.82 -7.48 11.01
C GLY A 143 -4.24 -6.02 10.96
N ASP A 144 -3.26 -5.14 11.15
CA ASP A 144 -3.43 -3.69 11.10
C ASP A 144 -3.62 -3.16 9.67
N LEU A 145 -4.14 -1.93 9.55
CA LEU A 145 -4.30 -1.25 8.27
C LEU A 145 -2.91 -1.01 7.64
N PRO A 146 -2.65 -1.46 6.39
CA PRO A 146 -1.39 -1.20 5.72
C PRO A 146 -1.06 0.31 5.65
N PRO A 147 0.22 0.71 5.84
CA PRO A 147 0.61 2.12 5.92
C PRO A 147 0.24 2.95 4.67
N ASP A 148 0.30 2.37 3.48
CA ASP A 148 -0.08 3.05 2.24
C ASP A 148 -1.57 3.40 2.20
N TYR A 149 -2.43 2.49 2.67
CA TYR A 149 -3.87 2.76 2.78
C TYR A 149 -4.21 3.70 3.92
N PHE A 150 -3.48 3.65 5.03
CA PHE A 150 -3.58 4.65 6.08
C PHE A 150 -3.28 6.05 5.54
N ALA A 151 -2.14 6.22 4.85
CA ALA A 151 -1.75 7.49 4.24
C ALA A 151 -2.77 7.98 3.19
N GLN A 152 -3.32 7.07 2.37
CA GLN A 152 -4.39 7.40 1.42
C GLN A 152 -5.63 7.95 2.15
N VAL A 153 -6.12 7.29 3.19
CA VAL A 153 -7.34 7.73 3.88
C VAL A 153 -7.10 9.02 4.65
N LEU A 154 -5.94 9.15 5.30
CA LEU A 154 -5.55 10.38 5.99
C LEU A 154 -5.49 11.55 5.01
N ALA A 155 -4.85 11.38 3.85
CA ALA A 155 -4.82 12.38 2.78
C ALA A 155 -6.24 12.74 2.29
N ALA A 156 -7.11 11.76 2.10
CA ALA A 156 -8.50 12.01 1.71
C ALA A 156 -9.27 12.81 2.78
N MET A 157 -9.07 12.53 4.07
CA MET A 157 -9.66 13.29 5.17
C MET A 157 -9.13 14.74 5.18
N LEU A 158 -7.83 14.93 4.96
CA LEU A 158 -7.21 16.25 4.88
C LEU A 158 -7.73 17.06 3.70
N PHE A 159 -7.75 16.46 2.50
CA PHE A 159 -8.15 17.14 1.27
C PHE A 159 -9.64 17.44 1.22
N THR A 160 -10.48 16.69 1.94
CA THR A 160 -11.91 16.99 2.12
C THR A 160 -12.20 17.92 3.30
N GLY A 161 -11.29 17.98 4.27
CA GLY A 161 -11.49 18.67 5.56
C GLY A 161 -12.35 17.89 6.55
N TRP A 162 -12.63 16.62 6.27
CA TRP A 162 -13.51 15.78 7.09
C TRP A 162 -12.72 14.98 8.11
N THR A 163 -12.37 15.67 9.19
CA THR A 163 -11.55 15.13 10.28
C THR A 163 -12.34 14.85 11.57
N ASP A 164 -13.62 15.26 11.62
CA ASP A 164 -14.46 15.11 12.83
C ASP A 164 -14.90 13.67 13.10
N HIS A 165 -14.78 12.78 12.11
CA HIS A 165 -15.13 11.36 12.19
C HIS A 165 -14.04 10.55 11.51
N ALA A 166 -13.77 9.35 12.01
CA ALA A 166 -12.83 8.44 11.39
C ALA A 166 -13.13 8.21 9.90
N GLY A 167 -12.09 8.25 9.06
CA GLY A 167 -12.13 7.73 7.70
C GLY A 167 -12.20 6.21 7.72
N HIS A 168 -12.92 5.61 6.79
CA HIS A 168 -13.14 4.16 6.75
C HIS A 168 -12.51 3.51 5.53
N VAL A 169 -11.90 2.34 5.73
CA VAL A 169 -11.51 1.43 4.64
C VAL A 169 -12.22 0.10 4.84
N LEU A 170 -13.05 -0.33 3.89
CA LEU A 170 -13.55 -1.70 3.87
C LEU A 170 -12.70 -2.51 2.90
N ALA A 171 -11.89 -3.41 3.46
CA ALA A 171 -11.14 -4.40 2.70
C ALA A 171 -12.01 -5.64 2.50
N LEU A 172 -12.14 -6.09 1.25
CA LEU A 172 -12.80 -7.33 0.86
C LEU A 172 -11.77 -8.33 0.36
N GLY A 173 -11.88 -9.58 0.76
CA GLY A 173 -11.00 -10.66 0.32
C GLY A 173 -11.58 -11.54 -0.78
N PRO A 174 -10.76 -12.46 -1.30
CA PRO A 174 -11.14 -13.39 -2.37
C PRO A 174 -12.26 -14.35 -1.97
N THR A 175 -12.47 -14.56 -0.67
CA THR A 175 -13.56 -15.39 -0.11
C THR A 175 -14.74 -14.56 0.40
N TYR A 176 -14.82 -13.29 0.00
CA TYR A 176 -15.81 -12.30 0.44
C TYR A 176 -15.83 -12.02 1.96
N ARG A 177 -14.80 -12.47 2.68
CA ARG A 177 -14.53 -11.99 4.04
C ARG A 177 -14.14 -10.52 3.95
N GLU A 178 -14.64 -9.74 4.90
CA GLU A 178 -14.45 -8.29 4.91
C GLU A 178 -13.95 -7.83 6.28
N ARG A 179 -13.18 -6.76 6.28
CA ARG A 179 -12.84 -6.03 7.51
C ARG A 179 -12.97 -4.55 7.29
N LEU A 180 -13.50 -3.87 8.30
CA LEU A 180 -13.65 -2.43 8.32
C LEU A 180 -12.56 -1.84 9.22
N TYR A 181 -11.65 -1.10 8.61
CA TYR A 181 -10.63 -0.33 9.29
C TYR A 181 -11.11 1.11 9.48
N GLN A 182 -10.67 1.74 10.57
CA GLN A 182 -10.99 3.11 10.92
C GLN A 182 -9.67 3.88 11.10
N VAL A 183 -9.60 5.06 10.48
CA VAL A 183 -8.48 5.99 10.57
C VAL A 183 -8.99 7.21 11.34
N GLU A 184 -8.62 7.27 12.62
CA GLU A 184 -8.96 8.39 13.50
C GLU A 184 -8.06 9.59 13.22
N TYR A 185 -8.56 10.81 13.45
CA TYR A 185 -7.78 12.05 13.35
C TYR A 185 -7.31 12.54 14.73
N ASP A 186 -6.70 11.64 15.49
CA ASP A 186 -6.15 11.91 16.82
C ASP A 186 -4.83 12.70 16.77
N LEU A 187 -4.18 12.91 17.92
CA LEU A 187 -2.94 13.68 18.00
C LEU A 187 -1.79 13.07 17.17
N LYS A 188 -1.72 11.74 17.08
CA LYS A 188 -0.72 11.05 16.28
C LYS A 188 -1.00 11.26 14.80
N ALA A 189 -2.23 11.05 14.36
CA ALA A 189 -2.65 11.29 12.98
C ALA A 189 -2.50 12.76 12.56
N GLN A 190 -2.66 13.72 13.49
CA GLN A 190 -2.39 15.14 13.23
C GLN A 190 -0.91 15.42 12.96
N THR A 191 0.00 14.72 13.65
CA THR A 191 1.44 14.82 13.42
C THR A 191 1.80 14.24 12.06
N GLU A 192 1.27 13.05 11.75
CA GLU A 192 1.46 12.39 10.45
C GLU A 192 0.85 13.22 9.30
N ALA A 193 -0.27 13.89 9.54
CA ALA A 193 -0.91 14.78 8.58
C ALA A 193 -0.04 16.00 8.24
N ALA A 194 0.59 16.62 9.24
CA ALA A 194 1.49 17.75 9.02
C ALA A 194 2.70 17.32 8.17
N TYR A 195 3.30 16.18 8.51
CA TYR A 195 4.39 15.59 7.74
C TYR A 195 3.96 15.29 6.29
N LEU A 196 2.80 14.65 6.11
CA LEU A 196 2.24 14.29 4.81
C LEU A 196 2.08 15.50 3.88
N ILE A 197 1.55 16.61 4.39
CA ILE A 197 1.37 17.84 3.59
C ILE A 197 2.72 18.43 3.18
N GLU A 198 3.72 18.44 4.07
CA GLU A 198 5.04 18.97 3.76
C GLU A 198 5.80 18.10 2.75
N GLU A 199 5.70 16.77 2.83
CA GLU A 199 6.24 15.87 1.81
C GLU A 199 5.56 16.05 0.45
N CYS A 200 4.24 16.23 0.42
CA CYS A 200 3.52 16.56 -0.82
C CYS A 200 4.00 17.90 -1.41
N ARG A 201 4.24 18.91 -0.56
CA ARG A 201 4.78 20.20 -0.97
C ARG A 201 6.22 20.08 -1.49
N ALA A 202 7.06 19.28 -0.84
CA ALA A 202 8.43 19.03 -1.27
C ALA A 202 8.47 18.30 -2.62
N PHE A 203 7.66 17.26 -2.77
CA PHE A 203 7.50 16.54 -4.02
C PHE A 203 6.95 17.43 -5.14
N TRP A 204 5.97 18.28 -4.85
CA TRP A 204 5.45 19.23 -5.84
C TRP A 204 6.50 20.24 -6.30
N ARG A 205 7.36 20.73 -5.38
CA ARG A 205 8.49 21.60 -5.72
C ARG A 205 9.52 20.88 -6.57
N SER A 206 9.80 19.60 -6.32
CA SER A 206 10.76 18.84 -7.12
C SER A 206 10.27 18.58 -8.54
N LEU A 207 8.95 18.52 -8.77
CA LEU A 207 8.39 18.46 -10.14
C LEU A 207 8.64 19.74 -10.94
N GLN A 208 8.92 20.87 -10.28
CA GLN A 208 9.24 22.15 -10.89
C GLN A 208 10.74 22.34 -11.12
N SER A 209 11.56 21.39 -10.66
CA SER A 209 13.00 21.34 -10.91
C SER A 209 13.38 20.09 -11.70
N ASP A 210 14.64 19.98 -12.10
CA ASP A 210 15.21 18.77 -12.72
C ASP A 210 15.85 17.82 -11.69
N THR A 211 15.36 17.85 -10.45
CA THR A 211 15.87 17.00 -9.37
C THR A 211 14.79 16.00 -8.95
N PRO A 212 14.82 14.74 -9.44
CA PRO A 212 13.89 13.72 -8.97
C PRO A 212 14.13 13.39 -7.49
N PRO A 213 13.16 12.74 -6.81
CA PRO A 213 13.41 12.07 -5.54
C PRO A 213 14.62 11.12 -5.63
N PRO A 214 15.27 10.76 -4.51
CA PRO A 214 16.36 9.80 -4.53
C PRO A 214 15.89 8.41 -4.97
N LEU A 215 16.84 7.56 -5.39
CA LEU A 215 16.57 6.15 -5.67
C LEU A 215 16.21 5.43 -4.36
N ASP A 216 15.30 4.46 -4.49
CA ASP A 216 14.95 3.52 -3.42
C ASP A 216 15.20 2.08 -3.86
N ASP A 217 14.95 1.13 -2.96
CA ASP A 217 15.15 -0.31 -3.18
C ASP A 217 13.94 -0.99 -3.84
N THR A 218 12.96 -0.22 -4.33
CA THR A 218 11.74 -0.78 -4.89
C THR A 218 11.93 -1.27 -6.33
N VAL A 219 11.18 -2.32 -6.68
CA VAL A 219 11.08 -2.79 -8.07
C VAL A 219 10.54 -1.70 -9.00
N ALA A 220 9.69 -0.80 -8.49
CA ALA A 220 9.14 0.32 -9.26
C ALA A 220 10.24 1.28 -9.73
N THR A 221 11.20 1.63 -8.86
CA THR A 221 12.36 2.46 -9.24
C THR A 221 13.23 1.74 -10.25
N TYR A 222 13.54 0.46 -10.03
CA TYR A 222 14.32 -0.34 -10.96
C TYR A 222 13.72 -0.40 -12.38
N GLU A 223 12.43 -0.68 -12.50
CA GLU A 223 11.74 -0.72 -13.80
C GLU A 223 11.61 0.67 -14.44
N CYS A 224 11.52 1.74 -13.63
CA CYS A 224 11.53 3.11 -14.14
C CYS A 224 12.88 3.45 -14.80
N ILE A 225 14.00 3.14 -14.15
CA ILE A 225 15.34 3.38 -14.68
C ILE A 225 15.52 2.60 -15.99
N LYS A 226 15.13 1.32 -16.03
CA LYS A 226 15.17 0.53 -17.28
C LYS A 226 14.34 1.16 -18.39
N ALA A 227 13.15 1.66 -18.09
CA ALA A 227 12.30 2.31 -19.08
C ALA A 227 12.89 3.63 -19.63
N GLN A 228 13.75 4.30 -18.87
CA GLN A 228 14.49 5.50 -19.32
C GLN A 228 15.66 5.17 -20.24
N HIS A 229 16.18 3.94 -20.16
CA HIS A 229 17.32 3.46 -20.95
C HIS A 229 16.93 2.23 -21.80
N PRO A 230 16.00 2.38 -22.76
CA PRO A 230 15.52 1.26 -23.57
C PRO A 230 16.55 0.76 -24.60
N GLU A 231 17.51 1.60 -24.95
CA GLU A 231 18.57 1.29 -25.92
C GLU A 231 19.89 0.97 -25.19
N ILE A 232 20.67 0.07 -25.76
CA ILE A 232 22.01 -0.30 -25.28
C ILE A 232 22.98 -0.04 -26.43
N ASP A 233 23.88 0.94 -26.26
CA ASP A 233 24.80 1.41 -27.30
C ASP A 233 26.18 0.72 -27.29
N GLY A 234 26.36 -0.27 -26.40
CA GLY A 234 27.59 -1.06 -26.28
C GLY A 234 28.75 -0.32 -25.60
N THR A 235 28.52 0.87 -25.05
CA THR A 235 29.52 1.59 -24.25
C THR A 235 29.71 0.93 -22.87
N THR A 236 30.86 1.22 -22.25
CA THR A 236 31.22 0.72 -20.91
C THR A 236 31.38 1.89 -19.95
N VAL A 237 30.78 1.76 -18.77
CA VAL A 237 31.03 2.64 -17.63
C VAL A 237 32.04 1.97 -16.70
N ASN A 238 33.08 2.70 -16.30
CA ASN A 238 34.02 2.27 -15.26
C ASN A 238 33.52 2.80 -13.91
N LEU A 239 33.25 1.90 -12.97
CA LEU A 239 32.83 2.27 -11.62
C LEU A 239 34.03 2.73 -10.78
N ASP A 240 33.77 3.60 -9.81
CA ASP A 240 34.74 3.91 -8.76
C ASP A 240 34.94 2.67 -7.85
N PRO A 241 36.15 2.42 -7.30
CA PRO A 241 36.39 1.31 -6.38
C PRO A 241 35.40 1.22 -5.22
N ASP A 242 34.97 2.37 -4.65
CA ASP A 242 34.04 2.38 -3.53
C ASP A 242 32.63 1.93 -3.95
N GLU A 243 32.19 2.32 -5.16
CA GLU A 243 30.90 1.88 -5.73
C GLU A 243 30.91 0.38 -6.04
N ALA A 244 31.99 -0.11 -6.66
CA ALA A 244 32.15 -1.52 -6.96
C ALA A 244 32.22 -2.39 -5.68
N LEU A 245 32.90 -1.89 -4.64
CA LEU A 245 32.99 -2.56 -3.34
C LEU A 245 31.61 -2.64 -2.67
N ALA A 246 30.87 -1.54 -2.62
CA ALA A 246 29.53 -1.50 -2.03
C ALA A 246 28.58 -2.52 -2.67
N TYR A 247 28.61 -2.64 -4.00
CA TYR A 247 27.83 -3.67 -4.71
C TYR A 247 28.29 -5.09 -4.35
N ALA A 248 29.60 -5.35 -4.34
CA ALA A 248 30.15 -6.66 -4.04
C ALA A 248 29.84 -7.11 -2.60
N GLU A 249 29.92 -6.19 -1.63
CA GLU A 249 29.56 -6.45 -0.24
C GLU A 249 28.08 -6.79 -0.10
N ALA A 250 27.18 -5.99 -0.69
CA ALA A 250 25.75 -6.28 -0.69
C ALA A 250 25.43 -7.66 -1.31
N ARG A 251 26.16 -8.03 -2.37
CA ARG A 251 26.02 -9.35 -3.01
C ARG A 251 26.48 -10.48 -2.09
N ALA A 252 27.62 -10.31 -1.42
CA ALA A 252 28.15 -11.30 -0.50
C ALA A 252 27.24 -11.49 0.73
N GLU A 253 26.69 -10.40 1.25
CA GLU A 253 25.70 -10.44 2.34
C GLU A 253 24.42 -11.15 1.94
N PHE A 254 23.89 -10.87 0.75
CA PHE A 254 22.73 -11.56 0.20
C PHE A 254 22.95 -13.08 0.14
N THR A 255 24.08 -13.52 -0.40
CA THR A 255 24.44 -14.95 -0.45
C THR A 255 24.56 -15.55 0.95
N ARG A 256 25.23 -14.89 1.89
CA ARG A 256 25.32 -15.36 3.29
C ARG A 256 23.96 -15.50 3.95
N ALA A 257 23.04 -14.55 3.69
CA ALA A 257 21.69 -14.60 4.24
C ALA A 257 20.89 -15.78 3.68
N GLU A 258 20.99 -16.06 2.38
CA GLU A 258 20.39 -17.24 1.75
C GLU A 258 20.95 -18.55 2.33
N GLU A 259 22.28 -18.65 2.46
CA GLU A 259 22.94 -19.83 3.06
C GLU A 259 22.49 -20.05 4.52
N ASN A 260 22.39 -18.98 5.30
CA ASN A 260 21.91 -19.05 6.68
C ASN A 260 20.44 -19.50 6.76
N LEU A 261 19.56 -18.94 5.92
CA LEU A 261 18.16 -19.37 5.85
C LEU A 261 18.06 -20.85 5.46
N GLN A 262 18.89 -21.31 4.52
CA GLN A 262 18.95 -22.71 4.12
C GLN A 262 19.44 -23.61 5.26
N LEU A 263 20.43 -23.17 6.05
CA LEU A 263 20.89 -23.88 7.23
C LEU A 263 19.76 -24.04 8.27
N GLU A 264 18.99 -22.99 8.54
CA GLU A 264 17.85 -23.06 9.45
C GLU A 264 16.72 -23.94 8.92
N CYS A 265 16.46 -23.92 7.61
CA CYS A 265 15.53 -24.86 6.97
C CYS A 265 15.99 -26.32 7.16
N ASN A 266 17.29 -26.60 7.01
CA ASN A 266 17.86 -27.94 7.24
C ASN A 266 17.73 -28.35 8.72
N ARG A 267 17.96 -27.43 9.67
CA ARG A 267 17.78 -27.67 11.11
C ARG A 267 16.33 -28.01 11.45
N LEU A 268 15.38 -27.24 10.91
CA LEU A 268 13.94 -27.49 11.07
C LEU A 268 13.53 -28.83 10.49
N LEU A 269 13.92 -29.14 9.25
CA LEU A 269 13.62 -30.42 8.60
C LEU A 269 14.16 -31.61 9.40
N LYS A 270 15.40 -31.50 9.90
CA LYS A 270 16.01 -32.52 10.76
C LYS A 270 15.20 -32.70 12.06
N ARG A 271 14.78 -31.61 12.69
CA ARG A 271 13.99 -31.63 13.93
C ARG A 271 12.58 -32.18 13.73
N MET A 272 11.97 -31.92 12.57
CA MET A 272 10.63 -32.41 12.25
C MET A 272 10.59 -33.93 12.06
N GLU A 273 11.66 -34.55 11.56
CA GLU A 273 11.65 -35.96 11.16
C GLU A 273 10.38 -36.28 10.34
N ASN A 274 9.54 -37.21 10.79
CA ASN A 274 8.30 -37.59 10.11
C ASN A 274 7.11 -36.66 10.40
N ALA A 275 7.26 -35.66 11.26
CA ALA A 275 6.19 -34.73 11.61
C ALA A 275 5.79 -33.87 10.41
N ARG A 276 4.48 -33.63 10.28
CA ARG A 276 3.92 -32.80 9.20
C ARG A 276 4.11 -31.31 9.44
N TYR A 277 4.06 -30.86 10.70
CA TYR A 277 4.03 -29.45 11.08
C TYR A 277 5.10 -29.15 12.13
N ALA A 278 5.74 -27.99 12.01
CA ALA A 278 6.55 -27.37 13.05
C ALA A 278 5.83 -26.11 13.52
N ASN A 279 5.47 -26.06 14.81
CA ASN A 279 4.70 -24.98 15.41
C ASN A 279 5.45 -24.41 16.63
N LEU A 280 5.27 -23.11 16.88
CA LEU A 280 5.59 -22.46 18.14
C LEU A 280 4.27 -22.26 18.91
N GLY A 281 4.11 -22.99 20.01
CA GLY A 281 2.85 -23.05 20.75
C GLY A 281 1.77 -23.90 20.05
N ASP A 282 0.58 -23.97 20.65
CA ASP A 282 -0.58 -24.66 20.06
C ASP A 282 -1.29 -23.71 19.08
N PRO A 283 -1.39 -24.05 17.78
CA PRO A 283 -2.12 -23.24 16.79
C PRO A 283 -3.58 -22.97 17.15
N LYS A 284 -4.22 -23.83 17.96
CA LYS A 284 -5.60 -23.61 18.43
C LYS A 284 -5.71 -22.54 19.51
N ASN A 285 -4.60 -22.25 20.18
CA ASN A 285 -4.51 -21.28 21.29
C ASN A 285 -3.59 -20.11 20.91
N GLY A 286 -3.61 -19.67 19.65
CA GLY A 286 -2.83 -18.52 19.18
C GLY A 286 -1.37 -18.81 18.85
N GLY A 287 -0.92 -20.07 18.86
CA GLY A 287 0.40 -20.46 18.37
C GLY A 287 0.55 -20.25 16.86
N ILE A 288 1.80 -20.15 16.40
CA ILE A 288 2.13 -19.90 14.99
C ILE A 288 2.76 -21.14 14.35
N GLN A 289 2.33 -21.45 13.13
CA GLN A 289 3.00 -22.45 12.31
C GLN A 289 4.31 -21.87 11.74
N VAL A 290 5.43 -22.50 12.08
CA VAL A 290 6.77 -22.11 11.62
C VAL A 290 7.06 -22.72 10.24
N ALA A 291 6.70 -23.99 10.04
CA ALA A 291 6.88 -24.68 8.77
C ALA A 291 5.94 -25.88 8.64
N ARG A 292 5.76 -26.37 7.41
CA ARG A 292 5.10 -27.65 7.14
C ARG A 292 5.83 -28.46 6.08
N ARG A 293 5.66 -29.77 6.13
CA ARG A 293 6.04 -30.67 5.04
C ARG A 293 4.86 -31.50 4.56
N GLN A 294 4.87 -31.89 3.29
CA GLN A 294 3.83 -32.72 2.70
C GLN A 294 4.38 -33.56 1.54
N PRO A 295 3.73 -34.68 1.19
CA PRO A 295 4.05 -35.41 -0.03
C PRO A 295 3.98 -34.47 -1.25
N GLY A 296 5.04 -34.44 -2.03
CA GLY A 296 5.15 -33.72 -3.28
C GLY A 296 4.93 -34.64 -4.49
N SER A 297 5.14 -34.08 -5.69
CA SER A 297 5.07 -34.86 -6.94
C SER A 297 6.14 -35.95 -6.97
N LYS A 298 5.83 -37.10 -7.57
CA LYS A 298 6.77 -38.21 -7.81
C LYS A 298 7.43 -38.78 -6.54
N GLY A 299 6.72 -38.76 -5.41
CA GLY A 299 7.20 -39.34 -4.15
C GLY A 299 8.25 -38.49 -3.41
N ALA A 300 8.54 -37.27 -3.88
CA ALA A 300 9.36 -36.32 -3.14
C ALA A 300 8.64 -35.80 -1.89
N VAL A 301 9.38 -35.28 -0.91
CA VAL A 301 8.78 -34.53 0.21
C VAL A 301 9.07 -33.05 0.01
N ALA A 302 8.02 -32.24 -0.02
CA ALA A 302 8.15 -30.79 -0.15
C ALA A 302 8.11 -30.14 1.24
N PHE A 303 8.99 -29.16 1.45
CA PHE A 303 9.11 -28.37 2.66
C PHE A 303 8.68 -26.93 2.39
N TYR A 304 7.85 -26.39 3.27
CA TYR A 304 7.28 -25.05 3.13
C TYR A 304 7.51 -24.29 4.45
N PRO A 305 8.58 -23.49 4.55
CA PRO A 305 8.72 -22.55 5.65
C PRO A 305 7.59 -21.51 5.58
N SER A 306 7.11 -21.08 6.74
CA SER A 306 6.13 -20.00 6.82
C SER A 306 6.75 -18.70 6.36
N LYS A 307 6.05 -17.94 5.50
CA LYS A 307 6.48 -16.60 5.07
C LYS A 307 6.00 -15.50 6.02
N THR A 308 5.08 -15.82 6.92
CA THR A 308 4.42 -14.84 7.80
C THR A 308 5.04 -14.79 9.20
N ILE A 309 6.02 -15.66 9.50
CA ILE A 309 6.75 -15.65 10.77
C ILE A 309 7.78 -14.53 10.79
N THR A 310 7.82 -13.77 11.89
CA THR A 310 8.80 -12.70 12.12
C THR A 310 9.38 -12.80 13.53
N PRO A 311 10.58 -12.24 13.78
CA PRO A 311 11.13 -12.18 15.14
C PRO A 311 10.16 -11.53 16.14
N ALA A 312 9.48 -10.45 15.75
CA ALA A 312 8.49 -9.78 16.59
C ALA A 312 7.33 -10.71 17.00
N LYS A 313 6.78 -11.50 16.06
CA LYS A 313 5.72 -12.49 16.36
C LYS A 313 6.20 -13.59 17.31
N VAL A 314 7.44 -14.04 17.15
CA VAL A 314 8.04 -15.04 18.05
C VAL A 314 8.17 -14.47 19.46
N LEU A 315 8.72 -13.25 19.59
CA LEU A 315 8.92 -12.59 20.88
C LEU A 315 7.61 -12.33 21.62
N GLN A 316 6.59 -11.81 20.92
CA GLN A 316 5.26 -11.57 21.51
C GLN A 316 4.65 -12.83 22.13
N LEU A 317 4.81 -14.00 21.49
CA LEU A 317 4.30 -15.27 21.99
C LEU A 317 5.12 -15.83 23.16
N THR A 318 6.43 -15.54 23.19
CA THR A 318 7.30 -16.03 24.28
C THR A 318 7.26 -15.14 25.52
N GLU A 319 7.05 -13.84 25.37
CA GLU A 319 6.96 -12.89 26.49
C GLU A 319 5.57 -12.88 27.14
N GLY A 320 4.50 -13.05 26.36
CA GLY A 320 3.13 -13.20 26.89
C GLY A 320 2.86 -14.55 27.58
N ALA A 321 3.83 -15.47 27.58
CA ALA A 321 3.73 -16.81 28.16
C ALA A 321 4.47 -16.97 29.50
N GLN A 322 4.99 -15.88 30.10
CA GLN A 322 5.47 -15.93 31.48
C GLN A 322 4.27 -15.94 32.46
N PRO A 323 4.25 -16.86 33.45
CA PRO A 323 3.14 -17.04 34.39
C PRO A 323 2.94 -15.87 35.35
#